data_AF-A0A661WFD2-F1
#
_entry.id   AF-A0A661WFD2-F1
#
_cell.length_a   1.000
_cell.length_b   1.000
_cell.length_c   1.000
_cell.angle_alpha   90.00
_cell.angle_beta   90.00
_cell.angle_gamma   90.00
#
_symmetry.space_group_name_H-M   'P 1'
#
loop_
_entity.id
_entity.type
_entity.pdbx_description
1 polymer ?
#
loop_
_entity_poly.entity_id
_entity_poly.type
_entity_poly.pdbx_seq_one_letter_code
_entity_poly.pdbx_strand_id
1 'polypeptide(L)'
;KIPFGVPSDPLIAARSELYENAFHQYYLPEAILQFRQGFGRLIRSAQDRGVVVIFDRRVQTKQYGRLFIESLPQCTTKVAPLHELAREASQWLGI
;
A
#
# COMPACT_ATOMS: atom_id res chain seq x y z
N LYS A 1 4.49 5.46 1.91
CA LYS A 1 4.56 5.84 0.47
C LYS A 1 4.25 4.60 -0.36
N ILE A 2 3.52 4.75 -1.46
CA ILE A 2 3.29 3.65 -2.42
C ILE A 2 4.62 3.32 -3.12
N PRO A 3 5.03 2.04 -3.16
CA PRO A 3 6.34 1.63 -3.65
C PRO A 3 6.34 1.45 -5.18
N PHE A 4 6.25 2.56 -5.91
CA PHE A 4 6.48 2.52 -7.36
C PHE A 4 7.98 2.40 -7.66
N GLY A 5 8.32 1.56 -8.63
CA GLY A 5 9.67 1.45 -9.19
C GLY A 5 10.14 2.76 -9.82
N VAL A 6 11.46 2.91 -9.95
CA VAL A 6 12.09 4.09 -10.57
C VAL A 6 12.08 3.90 -12.09
N PRO A 7 11.42 4.78 -12.87
CA PRO A 7 11.33 4.60 -14.33
C PRO A 7 12.67 4.65 -15.06
N SER A 8 13.68 5.31 -14.48
CA SER A 8 15.02 5.41 -15.05
C SER A 8 15.89 4.16 -14.82
N ASP A 9 15.38 3.17 -14.08
CA ASP A 9 16.06 1.88 -13.96
C ASP A 9 16.01 1.16 -15.33
N PRO A 10 17.16 0.76 -15.91
CA PRO A 10 17.20 0.18 -17.25
C PRO A 10 16.35 -1.09 -17.41
N LEU A 11 16.26 -1.92 -16.37
CA LEU A 11 15.48 -3.14 -16.41
C LEU A 11 13.97 -2.83 -16.37
N ILE A 12 13.57 -1.87 -15.54
CA ILE A 12 12.18 -1.41 -15.47
C ILE A 12 11.77 -0.76 -16.80
N ALA A 13 12.64 0.06 -17.39
CA ALA A 13 12.40 0.69 -18.69
C ALA A 13 12.20 -0.36 -19.80
N ALA A 14 13.13 -1.31 -19.92
CA ALA A 14 13.04 -2.37 -20.93
C ALA A 14 11.78 -3.24 -20.76
N ARG A 15 11.39 -3.56 -19.51
CA ARG A 15 10.14 -4.29 -19.25
C ARG A 15 8.90 -3.47 -19.58
N SER A 16 8.94 -2.16 -19.36
CA SER A 16 7.81 -1.26 -19.64
C SER A 16 7.48 -1.21 -21.13
N GLU A 17 8.48 -1.30 -22.01
CA GLU A 17 8.31 -1.31 -23.47
C GLU A 17 7.48 -2.50 -23.98
N LEU A 18 7.35 -3.57 -23.19
CA LEU A 18 6.58 -4.76 -23.55
C LEU A 18 5.05 -4.57 -23.38
N TYR A 19 4.61 -3.43 -22.85
CA TYR A 19 3.23 -3.18 -22.47
C TYR A 19 2.70 -1.88 -23.09
N GLU A 20 1.51 -1.93 -23.71
CA GLU A 20 0.84 -0.73 -24.25
C GLU A 20 0.51 0.29 -23.15
N ASN A 21 0.17 -0.20 -21.96
CA ASN A 21 -0.08 0.63 -20.79
C ASN A 21 0.75 0.13 -19.60
N ALA A 22 2.06 0.37 -19.67
CA ALA A 22 3.03 -0.06 -18.68
C ALA A 22 2.62 0.33 -17.23
N PHE A 23 2.00 1.49 -17.03
CA PHE A 23 1.57 1.88 -15.68
C PHE A 23 0.58 0.89 -15.08
N HIS A 24 -0.52 0.58 -15.79
CA HIS A 24 -1.57 -0.30 -15.27
C HIS A 24 -1.20 -1.78 -15.37
N GLN A 25 -0.40 -2.15 -16.37
CA GLN A 25 -0.08 -3.54 -16.67
C GLN A 25 1.18 -4.04 -15.97
N TYR A 26 2.09 -3.14 -15.55
CA TYR A 26 3.36 -3.50 -14.93
C TYR A 26 3.60 -2.77 -13.59
N TYR A 27 3.72 -1.44 -13.60
CA TYR A 27 4.10 -0.68 -12.39
C TYR A 27 3.11 -0.82 -11.23
N LEU A 28 1.81 -0.76 -11.53
CA LEU A 28 0.76 -0.82 -10.52
C LEU A 28 0.66 -2.21 -9.88
N PRO A 29 0.61 -3.32 -10.65
CA PRO A 29 0.72 -4.67 -10.08
C PRO A 29 1.98 -4.89 -9.25
N GLU A 30 3.14 -4.42 -9.72
CA GLU A 30 4.41 -4.56 -8.99
C GLU A 30 4.38 -3.80 -7.65
N ALA A 31 3.90 -2.56 -7.65
CA ALA A 31 3.75 -1.75 -6.45
C ALA A 31 2.75 -2.38 -5.46
N ILE A 32 1.63 -2.95 -5.95
CA ILE A 32 0.66 -3.66 -5.11
C ILE A 32 1.29 -4.90 -4.46
N LEU A 33 2.09 -5.66 -5.21
CA LEU A 33 2.78 -6.84 -4.69
C LEU A 33 3.75 -6.46 -3.56
N GLN A 34 4.58 -5.44 -3.78
CA GLN A 34 5.50 -4.93 -2.75
C GLN A 34 4.75 -4.38 -1.53
N PHE A 35 3.62 -3.69 -1.75
CA PHE A 35 2.77 -3.17 -0.68
C PHE A 35 2.19 -4.31 0.18
N ARG A 36 1.66 -5.37 -0.45
CA ARG A 36 1.17 -6.56 0.26
C ARG A 36 2.26 -7.26 1.07
N GLN A 37 3.47 -7.36 0.53
CA GLN A 37 4.60 -7.94 1.25
C GLN A 37 4.98 -7.09 2.47
N GLY A 38 4.97 -5.76 2.34
CA GLY A 38 5.16 -4.85 3.47
C GLY A 38 4.08 -5.01 4.54
N PHE A 39 2.82 -5.10 4.13
CA PHE A 39 1.69 -5.33 5.04
C PHE A 39 1.81 -6.67 5.78
N GLY A 40 2.20 -7.74 5.09
CA GLY A 40 2.40 -9.07 5.67
C GLY A 40 3.49 -9.15 6.73
N ARG A 41 4.31 -8.10 6.91
CA ARG A 41 5.26 -8.03 8.03
C ARG A 41 4.58 -7.72 9.37
N LEU A 42 3.35 -7.20 9.34
CA LEU A 42 2.59 -6.83 10.54
C LEU A 42 2.06 -8.05 11.31
N ILE A 43 1.50 -9.02 10.60
CA ILE A 43 0.82 -10.19 11.19
C ILE A 43 1.60 -11.44 10.78
N ARG A 44 2.28 -12.07 11.74
CA ARG A 44 3.07 -13.30 11.56
C ARG A 44 2.49 -14.52 12.28
N SER A 45 1.63 -14.27 13.27
CA SER A 45 0.89 -15.30 14.02
C SER A 45 -0.60 -14.96 14.12
N ALA A 46 -1.44 -15.94 14.45
CA ALA A 46 -2.89 -15.75 14.59
C ALA A 46 -3.28 -14.78 15.72
N GLN A 47 -2.40 -14.57 16.70
CA GLN A 47 -2.64 -13.71 17.85
C GLN A 47 -2.09 -12.30 17.66
N ASP A 48 -1.34 -12.06 16.59
CA ASP A 48 -0.76 -10.76 16.32
C ASP A 48 -1.87 -9.75 16.01
N ARG A 49 -1.73 -8.55 16.57
CA ARG A 49 -2.55 -7.39 16.23
C ARG A 49 -1.62 -6.22 15.97
N GLY A 50 -2.02 -5.34 15.07
CA GLY A 50 -1.21 -4.19 14.75
C GLY A 50 -1.91 -3.23 13.82
N VAL A 51 -1.29 -2.07 13.65
CA VAL A 51 -1.79 -0.99 12.81
C VAL A 51 -0.75 -0.68 11.73
N VAL A 52 -1.20 -0.62 10.47
CA VAL A 52 -0.40 -0.07 9.37
C VAL A 52 -0.89 1.34 9.07
N VAL A 53 0.03 2.29 9.01
CA VAL A 53 -0.28 3.69 8.67
C VAL A 53 0.28 4.01 7.30
N ILE A 54 -0.55 4.57 6.42
CA ILE A 54 -0.17 4.93 5.05
C ILE A 54 -0.09 6.45 4.89
N PHE A 55 1.13 6.98 4.90
CA PHE A 55 1.40 8.40 4.63
C PHE A 55 1.51 8.69 3.12
N ASP A 56 0.47 8.35 2.35
CA ASP A 56 0.43 8.62 0.92
C ASP A 56 -0.98 8.97 0.47
N ARG A 57 -1.22 10.26 0.18
CA ARG A 57 -2.54 10.75 -0.24
C ARG A 57 -3.04 10.08 -1.51
N ARG A 58 -2.16 9.55 -2.36
CA ARG A 58 -2.54 8.92 -3.63
C ARG A 58 -3.45 7.71 -3.45
N VAL A 59 -3.39 7.04 -2.29
CA VAL A 59 -4.31 5.94 -1.97
C VAL A 59 -5.77 6.40 -1.93
N GLN A 60 -6.02 7.66 -1.55
CA GLN A 60 -7.36 8.24 -1.51
C GLN A 60 -7.70 9.04 -2.77
N THR A 61 -6.72 9.76 -3.34
CA THR A 61 -6.98 10.74 -4.39
C THR A 61 -6.90 10.19 -5.81
N LYS A 62 -6.23 9.04 -6.02
CA LYS A 62 -6.04 8.45 -7.36
C LYS A 62 -6.96 7.25 -7.51
N GLN A 63 -7.51 7.06 -8.71
CA GLN A 63 -8.43 5.95 -9.00
C GLN A 63 -7.82 4.58 -8.67
N TYR A 64 -6.55 4.38 -9.01
CA TYR A 64 -5.82 3.15 -8.70
C TYR A 64 -5.58 2.92 -7.21
N GLY A 65 -5.73 3.95 -6.37
CA GLY A 65 -5.47 3.88 -4.92
C GLY A 65 -6.36 2.85 -4.22
N ARG A 66 -7.60 2.70 -4.70
CA ARG A 66 -8.56 1.69 -4.23
C ARG A 66 -8.00 0.27 -4.36
N LEU A 67 -7.27 -0.02 -5.43
CA LEU A 67 -6.70 -1.35 -5.67
C LEU A 67 -5.68 -1.75 -4.58
N PHE A 68 -4.98 -0.79 -3.98
CA PHE A 68 -4.07 -1.08 -2.87
C PHE A 68 -4.85 -1.58 -1.65
N ILE A 69 -5.96 -0.92 -1.29
CA ILE A 69 -6.77 -1.30 -0.14
C ILE A 69 -7.50 -2.62 -0.40
N GLU A 70 -8.08 -2.80 -1.59
CA GLU A 70 -8.75 -4.04 -1.98
C GLU A 70 -7.79 -5.23 -2.09
N SER A 71 -6.51 -4.96 -2.34
CA SER A 71 -5.49 -6.00 -2.33
C SER A 71 -5.16 -6.52 -0.93
N LEU A 72 -5.62 -5.91 0.16
CA LEU A 72 -5.34 -6.37 1.52
C LEU A 72 -6.41 -7.34 2.04
N PRO A 73 -6.10 -8.19 3.03
CA PRO A 73 -7.12 -8.91 3.79
C PRO A 73 -8.13 -7.93 4.41
N GLN A 74 -9.37 -8.39 4.61
CA GLN A 74 -10.39 -7.57 5.26
C GLN A 74 -9.91 -7.13 6.64
N CYS A 75 -9.80 -5.81 6.82
CA CYS A 75 -9.33 -5.19 8.05
C CYS A 75 -10.05 -3.86 8.30
N THR A 76 -9.95 -3.36 9.52
CA THR A 76 -10.48 -2.02 9.85
C THR A 76 -9.69 -0.97 9.09
N THR A 77 -10.37 -0.15 8.29
CA THR A 77 -9.76 0.98 7.58
C THR A 77 -10.31 2.28 8.12
N LYS A 78 -9.43 3.21 8.51
CA LYS A 78 -9.79 4.56 8.97
C LYS A 78 -8.94 5.61 8.27
N VAL A 79 -9.52 6.78 8.06
CA VAL A 79 -8.82 7.97 7.58
C VAL A 79 -8.92 9.03 8.67
N ALA A 80 -7.78 9.56 9.12
CA ALA A 80 -7.73 10.61 10.12
C ALA A 80 -6.58 11.58 9.85
N PRO A 81 -6.64 12.82 10.35
CA PRO A 81 -5.52 13.75 10.36
C PRO A 81 -4.31 13.19 11.13
N LEU A 82 -3.10 13.62 10.77
CA LEU A 82 -1.85 13.15 11.38
C LEU A 82 -1.85 13.23 12.92
N HIS A 83 -2.38 14.33 13.47
CA HIS A 83 -2.41 14.56 14.92
C HIS A 83 -3.37 13.63 15.66
N GLU A 84 -4.29 12.96 14.97
CA GLU A 84 -5.22 11.99 15.56
C GLU A 84 -4.76 10.54 15.41
N LEU A 85 -3.78 10.25 14.54
CA LEU A 85 -3.40 8.87 14.21
C LEU A 85 -2.91 8.08 15.42
N ALA A 86 -2.14 8.69 16.32
CA ALA A 86 -1.68 8.03 17.53
C ALA A 86 -2.86 7.64 18.43
N ARG A 87 -3.81 8.57 18.64
CA ARG A 87 -5.02 8.35 19.43
C ARG A 87 -5.87 7.22 18.84
N GLU A 88 -6.11 7.25 17.53
CA GLU A 88 -6.92 6.23 16.85
C GLU A 88 -6.26 4.85 16.86
N ALA A 89 -4.93 4.79 16.72
CA ALA A 89 -4.18 3.54 16.79
C ALA A 89 -4.22 2.94 18.20
N SER A 90 -3.96 3.74 19.24
CA SER A 90 -4.07 3.34 20.65
C SER A 90 -5.46 2.81 20.99
N GLN A 91 -6.50 3.56 20.60
CA GLN A 91 -7.89 3.17 20.83
C GLN A 91 -8.24 1.83 20.15
N TRP A 92 -7.74 1.60 18.93
CA TRP A 92 -7.96 0.33 18.23
C TRP A 92 -7.18 -0.84 18.86
N LEU A 93 -5.95 -0.58 19.32
CA LEU A 93 -5.12 -1.57 20.00
C LEU A 93 -5.62 -1.89 21.42
N GLY A 94 -6.41 -1.01 22.02
CA GLY A 94 -6.90 -1.13 23.39
C GLY A 94 -5.83 -0.84 24.43
N ILE A 95 -4.90 0.06 24.12
CA ILE A 95 -3.81 0.52 25.00
C ILE A 95 -3.83 2.03 25.21
#